data_AF-A0A2R6DCX4-F1
#
_entry.id   AF-A0A2R6DCX4-F1
#
_cell.length_a   1.000
_cell.length_b   1.000
_cell.length_c   1.000
_cell.angle_alpha   90.00
_cell.angle_beta   90.00
_cell.angle_gamma   90.00
#
_symmetry.space_group_name_H-M   'P 1'
#
loop_
_entity.id
_entity.type
_entity.pdbx_description
1 polymer ?
#
loop_
_entity_poly.entity_id
_entity_poly.type
_entity_poly.pdbx_seq_one_letter_code
_entity_poly.pdbx_strand_id
1 'polypeptide(L)'
;MYKTGHYGAALLVYAPVGFVLLSVDPALAILGGVGSHLLADVLTPAGVPLLWPLSGRRYSANVATASNPLANYGLLTLGVAACAAVGRLAGAV
;
A
#
# COMPACT_ATOMS: atom_id res chain seq x y z
N MET A 1 16.28 13.79 8.40
CA MET A 1 14.82 13.84 8.65
C MET A 1 14.17 12.65 7.95
N TYR A 2 13.86 11.59 8.67
CA TYR A 2 13.09 10.46 8.14
C TYR A 2 11.61 10.90 8.06
N LYS A 3 11.17 11.30 6.86
CA LYS A 3 9.77 11.69 6.62
C LYS A 3 8.92 10.42 6.48
N THR A 4 8.09 10.17 7.48
CA THR A 4 7.12 9.09 7.63
C THR A 4 5.99 9.18 6.59
N GLY A 5 6.33 9.09 5.30
CA GLY A 5 5.35 9.13 4.19
C GLY A 5 4.83 7.76 3.75
N HIS A 6 5.39 6.65 4.27
CA HIS A 6 5.22 5.32 3.66
C HIS A 6 3.90 4.65 4.09
N TYR A 7 3.48 4.86 5.35
CA TYR A 7 2.24 4.27 5.88
C TYR A 7 0.98 4.75 5.15
N GLY A 8 0.93 6.04 4.74
CA GLY A 8 -0.23 6.60 4.04
C GLY A 8 -0.45 6.00 2.65
N ALA A 9 0.63 5.82 1.88
CA ALA A 9 0.56 5.19 0.55
C ALA A 9 0.22 3.69 0.65
N ALA A 10 0.81 3.00 1.62
CA ALA A 10 0.53 1.59 1.90
C ALA A 10 -0.94 1.36 2.28
N LEU A 11 -1.44 2.08 3.29
CA LEU A 11 -2.83 1.99 3.74
C LEU A 11 -3.81 2.33 2.62
N LEU A 12 -3.46 3.25 1.73
CA LEU A 12 -4.32 3.61 0.62
C LEU A 12 -4.42 2.50 -0.43
N VAL A 13 -3.29 1.94 -0.88
CA VAL A 13 -3.30 0.79 -1.79
C VAL A 13 -4.07 -0.36 -1.15
N TYR A 14 -3.98 -0.48 0.17
CA TYR A 14 -4.53 -1.60 0.88
C TYR A 14 -5.98 -1.49 1.31
N ALA A 15 -6.45 -0.32 1.73
CA ALA A 15 -7.73 -0.14 2.39
C ALA A 15 -8.94 -0.78 1.66
N PRO A 16 -9.07 -0.71 0.32
CA PRO A 16 -10.18 -1.33 -0.38
C PRO A 16 -10.13 -2.86 -0.30
N VAL A 17 -8.94 -3.44 -0.49
CA VAL A 17 -8.73 -4.88 -0.49
C VAL A 17 -8.79 -5.42 0.95
N GLY A 18 -8.18 -4.72 1.90
CA GLY A 18 -8.23 -5.03 3.32
C GLY A 18 -9.65 -5.04 3.88
N PHE A 19 -10.53 -4.14 3.41
CA PHE A 19 -11.94 -4.13 3.80
C PHE A 19 -12.68 -5.40 3.34
N VAL A 20 -12.47 -5.85 2.10
CA VAL A 20 -13.05 -7.11 1.58
C VAL A 20 -12.41 -8.32 2.25
N LEU A 21 -11.10 -8.28 2.50
CA LEU A 21 -10.41 -9.38 3.17
C LEU A 21 -10.87 -9.52 4.61
N LEU A 22 -11.11 -8.42 5.33
CA LEU A 22 -11.62 -8.43 6.71
C LEU A 22 -13.00 -9.09 6.82
N SER A 23 -13.85 -8.98 5.79
CA SER A 23 -15.15 -9.64 5.78
C SER A 23 -15.09 -11.13 5.41
N VAL A 24 -13.94 -11.63 4.93
CA VAL A 24 -13.70 -13.04 4.58
C VAL A 24 -12.85 -13.74 5.63
N ASP A 25 -11.66 -13.21 5.90
CA ASP A 25 -10.68 -13.75 6.86
C ASP A 25 -9.73 -12.63 7.36
N PRO A 26 -9.74 -12.32 8.67
CA PRO A 26 -8.88 -11.30 9.27
C PRO A 26 -7.37 -11.53 9.06
N ALA A 27 -6.90 -12.77 8.98
CA ALA A 27 -5.49 -13.09 8.76
C ALA A 27 -5.07 -12.74 7.33
N LEU A 28 -5.93 -12.99 6.35
CA LEU A 28 -5.72 -12.59 4.96
C LEU A 28 -5.69 -11.06 4.84
N ALA A 29 -6.52 -10.38 5.65
CA ALA A 29 -6.53 -8.93 5.77
C ALA A 29 -5.27 -8.34 6.44
N ILE A 30 -4.54 -9.10 7.24
CA ILE A 30 -3.26 -8.65 7.79
C ILE A 30 -2.15 -8.87 6.75
N LEU A 31 -2.13 -10.05 6.11
CA LEU A 31 -1.13 -10.40 5.10
C LEU A 31 -1.13 -9.44 3.91
N GLY A 32 -2.31 -9.08 3.41
CA GLY A 32 -2.40 -8.10 2.33
C GLY A 32 -1.89 -6.71 2.77
N GLY A 33 -2.09 -6.33 4.03
CA GLY A 33 -1.67 -5.03 4.57
C GLY A 33 -0.17 -4.93 4.68
N VAL A 34 0.47 -6.02 5.10
CA VAL A 34 1.92 -6.13 5.09
C VAL A 34 2.46 -6.12 3.65
N GLY A 35 1.86 -6.91 2.75
CA GLY A 35 2.31 -7.01 1.35
C GLY A 35 2.20 -5.68 0.59
N SER A 36 1.09 -4.97 0.73
CA SER A 36 0.87 -3.65 0.14
C SER A 36 1.85 -2.59 0.68
N HIS A 37 2.18 -2.65 1.97
CA HIS A 37 3.20 -1.77 2.55
C HIS A 37 4.58 -2.02 1.95
N LEU A 38 4.99 -3.28 1.87
CA LEU A 38 6.25 -3.65 1.23
C LEU A 38 6.29 -3.24 -0.25
N LEU A 39 5.20 -3.42 -0.99
CA LEU A 39 5.09 -2.97 -2.38
C LEU A 39 5.21 -1.45 -2.50
N ALA A 40 4.55 -0.69 -1.61
CA ALA A 40 4.68 0.76 -1.58
C ALA A 40 6.13 1.19 -1.33
N ASP A 41 6.84 0.53 -0.43
CA ASP A 41 8.25 0.83 -0.15
C ASP A 41 9.16 0.52 -1.34
N VAL A 42 8.88 -0.56 -2.09
CA VAL A 42 9.58 -0.88 -3.35
C VAL A 42 9.39 0.22 -4.38
N LEU A 43 8.22 0.88 -4.47
CA LEU A 43 8.01 1.96 -5.43
C LEU A 43 8.84 3.21 -5.14
N THR A 44 9.28 3.39 -3.89
CA THR A 44 10.09 4.55 -3.49
C THR A 44 11.57 4.36 -3.77
N PRO A 45 12.35 5.44 -3.96
CA PRO A 45 13.81 5.35 -4.05
C PRO A 45 14.50 4.78 -2.80
N ALA A 46 13.85 4.80 -1.63
CA ALA A 46 14.43 4.25 -0.39
C ALA A 46 14.51 2.71 -0.42
N GLY A 47 13.54 2.07 -1.10
CA GLY A 47 13.42 0.63 -1.27
C GLY A 47 13.24 -0.14 0.04
N VAL A 48 13.05 -1.46 -0.06
CA VAL A 48 12.91 -2.35 1.09
C VAL A 48 13.78 -3.61 0.95
N PRO A 49 14.47 -4.07 2.01
CA PRO A 49 15.25 -5.30 1.97
C PRO A 49 14.36 -6.53 2.20
N LEU A 50 13.63 -6.95 1.16
CA LEU A 50 12.63 -8.04 1.23
C LEU A 50 13.18 -9.38 1.77
N LEU A 51 14.48 -9.63 1.60
CA LEU A 51 15.12 -10.89 1.94
C LEU A 51 15.94 -10.83 3.22
N TRP A 52 15.83 -9.76 4.01
CA TRP A 52 16.46 -9.71 5.33
C TRP A 52 15.85 -10.79 6.24
N PRO A 53 16.62 -11.54 7.06
CA PRO A 53 18.05 -11.40 7.34
C PRO A 53 18.98 -12.17 6.39
N LEU A 54 18.45 -12.90 5.41
CA LEU A 54 19.22 -13.74 4.48
C LEU A 54 20.01 -12.91 3.45
N SER A 55 19.56 -11.70 3.12
CA SER A 55 20.25 -10.79 2.20
C SER A 55 19.97 -9.32 2.53
N GLY A 56 21.00 -8.47 2.40
CA GLY A 56 20.90 -7.02 2.56
C GLY A 56 20.46 -6.26 1.29
N ARG A 57 20.12 -6.97 0.21
CA ARG A 57 19.74 -6.34 -1.07
C ARG A 57 18.40 -5.63 -0.92
N ARG A 58 18.37 -4.32 -1.23
CA ARG A 58 17.14 -3.54 -1.28
C ARG A 58 16.54 -3.56 -2.68
N TYR A 59 15.22 -3.71 -2.73
CA TYR A 59 14.45 -3.63 -3.96
C TYR A 59 13.79 -2.25 -4.04
N SER A 60 14.03 -1.53 -5.14
CA SER A 60 13.47 -0.20 -5.43
C SER A 60 13.21 -0.07 -6.93
N ALA A 61 12.02 0.39 -7.28
CA ALA A 61 11.63 0.72 -8.65
C ALA A 61 11.79 2.22 -8.96
N ASN A 62 12.09 3.06 -7.95
CA ASN A 62 12.32 4.50 -8.09
C ASN A 62 11.24 5.24 -8.92
N VAL A 63 9.97 4.84 -8.75
CA VAL A 63 8.85 5.33 -9.57
C VAL A 63 8.32 6.66 -9.02
N ALA A 64 8.14 6.75 -7.70
CA ALA A 64 7.61 7.93 -7.05
C ALA A 64 8.40 8.24 -5.78
N THR A 65 8.92 9.46 -5.68
CA THR A 65 9.50 9.95 -4.43
C THR A 65 8.38 10.19 -3.43
N ALA A 66 8.53 9.70 -2.19
CA ALA A 66 7.53 9.87 -1.13
C ALA A 66 7.23 11.35 -0.80
N SER A 67 8.14 12.26 -1.18
CA SER A 67 8.00 13.71 -1.01
C SER A 67 7.23 14.39 -2.15
N ASN A 68 6.79 13.68 -3.18
CA ASN A 68 6.07 14.27 -4.31
C ASN A 68 4.57 14.44 -3.99
N PRO A 69 4.07 15.67 -3.81
CA PRO A 69 2.67 15.90 -3.46
C PRO A 69 1.71 15.44 -4.56
N LEU A 70 2.07 15.54 -5.85
CA LEU A 70 1.22 15.06 -6.95
C LEU A 70 1.05 13.54 -6.91
N ALA A 71 2.14 12.81 -6.67
CA ALA A 71 2.08 11.36 -6.51
C ALA A 71 1.22 10.97 -5.31
N ASN A 72 1.34 11.69 -4.19
CA ASN A 72 0.54 11.45 -2.99
C ASN A 72 -0.94 11.75 -3.21
N TYR A 73 -1.29 12.86 -3.87
CA TYR A 73 -2.67 13.17 -4.21
C TYR A 73 -3.27 12.21 -5.24
N GLY A 74 -2.49 11.82 -6.25
CA GLY A 74 -2.93 10.84 -7.26
C GLY A 74 -3.22 9.47 -6.62
N LEU A 75 -2.31 9.00 -5.77
CA LEU A 75 -2.54 7.82 -4.94
C LEU A 75 -3.80 8.04 -4.07
N LEU A 76 -3.92 9.15 -3.33
CA LEU A 76 -5.09 9.45 -2.51
C LEU A 76 -6.42 9.30 -3.26
N THR A 77 -6.51 9.90 -4.44
CA THR A 77 -7.69 9.84 -5.30
C THR A 77 -7.99 8.40 -5.75
N LEU A 78 -6.97 7.64 -6.16
CA LEU A 78 -7.13 6.25 -6.60
C LEU A 78 -7.61 5.34 -5.47
N GLY A 79 -7.10 5.50 -4.25
CA GLY A 79 -7.55 4.71 -3.10
C GLY A 79 -8.99 4.99 -2.70
N VAL A 80 -9.40 6.27 -2.69
CA VAL A 80 -10.79 6.66 -2.42
C VAL A 80 -11.72 6.05 -3.49
N ALA A 81 -11.35 6.13 -4.76
CA ALA A 81 -12.12 5.54 -5.85
C ALA A 81 -12.24 4.01 -5.72
N ALA A 82 -11.15 3.33 -5.36
CA ALA A 82 -11.14 1.89 -5.14
C ALA A 82 -12.01 1.48 -3.93
N CYS A 83 -11.93 2.19 -2.80
CA CYS A 83 -12.80 1.96 -1.64
C CYS A 83 -14.28 2.15 -2.00
N ALA A 84 -14.61 3.20 -2.75
CA ALA A 84 -15.98 3.45 -3.19
C ALA A 84 -16.50 2.37 -4.15
N ALA A 85 -15.66 1.90 -5.07
CA ALA A 85 -16.00 0.82 -6.00
C ALA A 85 -16.25 -0.51 -5.25
N VAL A 86 -15.36 -0.86 -4.32
CA VAL A 86 -15.52 -2.03 -3.44
C VAL A 86 -16.79 -1.92 -2.61
N GLY A 87 -17.03 -0.79 -1.94
CA GLY A 87 -18.23 -0.57 -1.14
C GLY A 87 -19.51 -0.69 -1.96
N ARG A 88 -19.52 -0.18 -3.20
CA ARG A 88 -20.65 -0.35 -4.13
C ARG A 88 -20.88 -1.81 -4.49
N LEU A 89 -19.81 -2.58 -4.76
CA LEU A 89 -19.92 -4.00 -5.10
C LEU A 89 -20.38 -4.84 -3.90
N ALA A 90 -19.89 -4.55 -2.70
CA ALA A 90 -20.26 -5.26 -1.48
C ALA A 90 -21.70 -4.95 -1.02
N GLY A 91 -22.19 -3.72 -1.20
CA GLY A 91 -23.57 -3.34 -0.89
C GLY A 91 -24.58 -3.74 -1.97
N ALA A 92 -24.13 -4.29 -3.10
CA ALA A 92 -24.99 -4.82 -4.17
C ALA A 92 -25.20 -6.35 -4.08
N VAL A 93 -24.69 -6.99 -3.03
CA VAL A 93 -24.89 -8.41 -2.65
C VAL A 93 -25.87 -8.45 -1.48
#